data_AF-B5DJZ3-F1
#
_entry.id   AF-B5DJZ3-F1
#
_cell.length_a   1.000
_cell.length_b   1.000
_cell.length_c   1.000
_cell.angle_alpha   90.00
_cell.angle_beta   90.00
_cell.angle_gamma   90.00
#
_symmetry.space_group_name_H-M   'P 1'
#
loop_
_entity.id
_entity.type
_entity.pdbx_description
1 polymer ?
#
loop_
_entity_poly.entity_id
_entity_poly.type
_entity_poly.pdbx_seq_one_letter_code
_entity_poly.pdbx_strand_id
1 'polypeptide(L)'
;MHLKSPLIGLLIVCLAIERPSPTAAQFWLKLPEQNWEREMLATRDSGVCYKEEMVETINPNARLRQISYCCEGYVNHGSPQNLKCQPICTEDCAHGLCLSPGYCECAPGYYREERRCKQM
;
A
#
# COMPACT_ATOMS: atom_id res chain seq x y z
N MET A 1 13.77 64.03 16.14
CA MET A 1 13.76 62.88 15.20
C MET A 1 14.44 61.70 15.90
N HIS A 2 13.73 60.58 15.91
CA HIS A 2 13.99 59.28 16.54
C HIS A 2 15.40 58.97 17.10
N LEU A 3 15.47 58.81 18.42
CA LEU A 3 16.42 57.89 19.05
C LEU A 3 15.60 56.74 19.67
N LYS A 4 15.41 55.68 18.89
CA LYS A 4 14.77 54.43 19.37
C LYS A 4 15.78 53.71 20.26
N SER A 5 15.57 53.73 21.58
CA SER A 5 16.35 52.96 22.55
C SER A 5 16.00 51.47 22.45
N PRO A 6 16.97 50.57 22.20
CA PRO A 6 16.73 49.14 21.98
C PRO A 6 16.49 48.34 23.27
N LEU A 7 16.66 48.96 24.45
CA LEU A 7 16.62 48.25 25.74
C LEU A 7 15.21 47.91 26.23
N ILE A 8 14.16 48.56 25.71
CA ILE A 8 12.76 48.19 26.00
C ILE A 8 12.29 47.04 25.08
N GLY A 9 12.94 46.86 23.92
CA GLY A 9 12.61 45.76 22.99
C GLY A 9 13.03 44.38 23.49
N LEU A 10 14.06 44.29 24.33
CA LEU A 10 14.58 43.02 24.84
C LEU A 10 13.75 42.40 25.98
N LEU A 11 12.94 43.19 26.69
CA LEU A 11 12.03 42.65 27.72
C LEU A 11 10.73 42.06 27.13
N ILE A 12 10.35 42.46 25.92
CA ILE A 12 9.18 41.90 25.23
C ILE A 12 9.51 40.55 24.58
N VAL A 13 10.78 40.30 24.24
CA VAL A 13 11.21 39.05 23.59
C VAL A 13 11.26 37.86 24.55
N CYS A 14 11.39 38.08 25.86
CA CYS A 14 11.51 36.99 26.85
C CYS A 14 10.17 36.51 27.45
N LEU A 15 9.04 37.21 27.26
CA LEU A 15 7.72 36.75 27.71
C LEU A 15 6.92 36.02 26.61
N ALA A 16 7.48 35.84 25.41
CA ALA A 16 6.87 35.09 24.33
C ALA A 16 7.50 33.70 24.10
N ILE A 17 8.31 33.19 25.03
CA ILE A 17 8.94 31.86 24.96
C ILE A 17 8.17 30.83 25.80
N GLU A 18 6.88 31.06 26.03
CA GLU A 18 5.96 30.00 26.48
C GLU A 18 4.62 30.13 25.76
N ARG A 19 4.62 29.80 24.46
CA ARG A 19 3.55 28.94 23.93
C ARG A 19 4.17 27.98 22.92
N PRO A 20 4.18 26.66 23.17
CA PRO A 20 4.30 25.72 22.07
C PRO A 20 3.12 26.02 21.15
N SER A 21 3.38 26.68 20.02
CA SER A 21 2.37 26.80 18.99
C SER A 21 2.00 25.39 18.54
N PRO A 22 0.72 25.07 18.35
CA PRO A 22 0.27 23.75 17.89
C PRO A 22 0.58 23.53 16.40
N THR A 23 1.62 24.17 15.87
CA THR A 23 2.35 23.69 14.70
C THR A 23 3.28 22.53 15.09
N ALA A 24 2.83 21.65 15.98
CA ALA A 24 3.11 20.25 15.76
C ALA A 24 2.57 19.98 14.36
N ALA A 25 3.43 19.47 13.50
CA ALA A 25 3.09 19.26 12.13
C ALA A 25 2.00 18.18 12.09
N GLN A 26 0.74 18.61 12.06
CA GLN A 26 -0.45 17.77 12.06
C GLN A 26 -0.71 17.18 10.67
N PHE A 27 0.34 16.91 9.89
CA PHE A 27 0.19 16.24 8.59
C PHE A 27 -0.25 14.77 8.72
N TRP A 28 -0.35 14.26 9.95
CA TRP A 28 -0.85 12.91 10.26
C TRP A 28 -2.27 12.87 10.83
N LEU A 29 -2.89 14.01 11.16
CA LEU A 29 -4.28 14.03 11.63
C LEU A 29 -5.22 14.23 10.43
N LYS A 30 -5.27 13.22 9.57
CA LYS A 30 -6.51 12.90 8.84
C LYS A 30 -7.25 11.84 9.65
N LEU A 31 -8.49 12.17 10.01
CA LEU A 31 -9.49 11.30 10.62
C LEU A 31 -9.60 9.96 9.85
N PRO A 32 -9.98 8.85 10.53
CA PRO A 32 -9.97 7.53 9.95
C PRO A 32 -11.15 7.40 8.98
N GLU A 33 -10.94 7.73 7.72
CA GLU A 33 -11.69 7.04 6.67
C GLU A 33 -10.85 5.82 6.28
N GLN A 34 -10.92 4.86 7.17
CA GLN A 34 -10.34 3.54 7.09
C GLN A 34 -11.08 2.78 5.98
N ASN A 35 -10.75 3.11 4.73
CA ASN A 35 -11.32 2.41 3.58
C ASN A 35 -10.69 1.02 3.55
N TRP A 36 -11.41 0.05 4.13
CA TRP A 36 -11.01 -1.36 4.27
C TRP A 36 -10.42 -1.92 2.97
N GLU A 37 -10.97 -1.54 1.81
CA GLU A 37 -10.49 -2.03 0.51
C GLU A 37 -9.05 -1.65 0.25
N ARG A 38 -8.66 -0.40 0.54
CA ARG A 38 -7.30 0.07 0.30
C ARG A 38 -6.31 -0.62 1.22
N GLU A 39 -6.70 -0.83 2.48
CA GLU A 39 -5.86 -1.51 3.46
C GLU A 39 -5.61 -2.95 3.05
N MET A 40 -6.69 -3.67 2.69
CA MET A 40 -6.59 -5.07 2.26
C MET A 40 -5.83 -5.21 0.93
N LEU A 41 -6.01 -4.29 0.00
CA LEU A 41 -5.22 -4.28 -1.24
C LEU A 41 -3.74 -3.97 -1.00
N ALA A 42 -3.41 -3.18 0.02
CA ALA A 42 -2.04 -2.85 0.38
C ALA A 42 -1.31 -4.02 1.07
N THR A 43 -2.05 -4.87 1.80
CA THR A 43 -1.50 -6.08 2.45
C THR A 43 -1.55 -7.31 1.56
N ARG A 44 -2.20 -7.24 0.40
CA ARG A 44 -2.35 -8.34 -0.55
C ARG A 44 -1.02 -8.77 -1.16
N ASP A 45 -0.81 -10.08 -1.24
CA ASP A 45 0.33 -10.66 -1.96
C ASP A 45 0.34 -10.25 -3.44
N SER A 46 1.53 -9.95 -3.96
CA SER A 46 1.71 -9.54 -5.36
C SER A 46 1.42 -10.65 -6.37
N GLY A 47 1.48 -11.92 -5.92
CA GLY A 47 1.32 -13.08 -6.79
C GLY A 47 2.43 -13.26 -7.81
N VAL A 48 3.58 -12.58 -7.64
CA VAL A 48 4.73 -12.67 -8.55
C VAL A 48 5.73 -13.68 -8.00
N CYS A 49 5.98 -14.72 -8.77
CA CYS A 49 6.97 -15.77 -8.50
C CYS A 49 8.16 -15.63 -9.46
N TYR A 50 9.28 -16.23 -9.09
CA TYR A 50 10.52 -16.21 -9.87
C TYR A 50 11.03 -17.61 -10.10
N LYS A 51 11.60 -17.86 -11.29
CA LYS A 51 12.32 -19.09 -11.62
C LYS A 51 13.59 -18.75 -12.38
N GLU A 52 14.58 -19.63 -12.32
CA GLU A 52 15.80 -19.48 -13.09
C GLU A 52 15.72 -20.35 -14.34
N GLU A 53 16.00 -19.76 -15.49
CA GLU A 53 16.07 -20.48 -16.76
C GLU A 53 17.36 -20.14 -17.50
N MET A 54 17.92 -21.14 -18.19
CA MET A 54 19.06 -20.96 -19.09
C MET A 54 18.55 -20.40 -20.41
N VAL A 55 18.88 -19.15 -20.72
CA VAL A 55 18.48 -18.50 -21.97
C VAL A 55 19.68 -18.42 -22.89
N GLU A 56 19.52 -18.87 -24.13
CA GLU A 56 20.56 -18.80 -25.15
C GLU A 56 20.91 -17.34 -25.46
N THR A 57 22.21 -17.04 -25.50
CA THR A 57 22.72 -15.71 -25.82
C THR A 57 23.91 -15.81 -26.77
N ILE A 58 24.26 -14.71 -27.43
CA ILE A 58 25.34 -14.71 -28.44
C ILE A 58 26.72 -14.86 -27.78
N ASN A 59 26.89 -14.39 -26.53
CA ASN A 59 28.13 -14.53 -25.76
C ASN A 59 27.91 -14.22 -24.26
N PRO A 60 28.03 -15.19 -23.32
CA PRO A 60 28.23 -16.64 -23.53
C PRO A 60 27.05 -17.29 -24.28
N ASN A 61 27.21 -18.53 -24.76
CA ASN A 61 26.18 -19.24 -25.54
C ASN A 61 24.87 -19.49 -24.77
N ALA A 62 24.94 -19.45 -23.43
CA ALA A 62 23.77 -19.45 -22.58
C ALA A 62 24.06 -18.67 -21.29
N ARG A 63 23.04 -18.02 -20.75
CA ARG A 63 23.09 -17.31 -19.48
C ARG A 63 21.89 -17.67 -18.62
N LEU A 64 22.14 -17.91 -17.34
CA LEU A 64 21.09 -18.04 -16.34
C LEU A 64 20.37 -16.70 -16.18
N ARG A 65 19.05 -16.69 -16.41
CA ARG A 65 18.19 -15.54 -16.22
C ARG A 65 17.12 -15.88 -15.20
N GLN A 66 16.88 -14.95 -14.29
CA GLN A 66 15.73 -15.00 -13.41
C GLN A 66 14.52 -14.44 -14.17
N ILE A 67 13.48 -15.25 -14.31
CA ILE A 67 12.24 -14.93 -15.02
C ILE A 67 11.13 -14.79 -13.99
N SER A 68 10.40 -13.68 -14.03
CA SER A 68 9.19 -13.47 -13.25
C SER A 68 7.95 -14.01 -13.97
N TYR A 69 7.01 -14.57 -13.21
CA TYR A 69 5.75 -15.09 -13.70
C TYR A 69 4.69 -15.04 -12.59
N CYS A 70 3.41 -15.21 -12.93
CA CYS A 70 2.37 -15.28 -11.91
C CYS A 70 2.40 -16.63 -11.22
N CYS A 71 2.36 -16.62 -9.88
CA CYS A 71 2.28 -17.83 -9.07
C CYS A 71 1.03 -18.66 -9.41
N GLU A 72 1.00 -19.92 -8.97
CA GLU A 72 -0.18 -20.77 -9.13
C GLU A 72 -1.42 -20.13 -8.50
N GLY A 73 -2.55 -20.19 -9.21
CA GLY A 73 -3.79 -19.54 -8.77
C GLY A 73 -3.82 -18.03 -9.01
N TYR A 74 -2.83 -17.45 -9.69
CA TYR A 74 -2.85 -16.06 -10.16
C TYR A 74 -2.86 -15.98 -11.68
N VAL A 75 -3.50 -14.96 -12.22
CA VAL A 75 -3.60 -14.68 -13.67
C VAL A 75 -2.95 -13.33 -13.99
N ASN A 76 -2.22 -13.28 -15.11
CA ASN A 76 -1.61 -12.04 -15.59
C ASN A 76 -2.63 -11.22 -16.40
N HIS A 77 -2.99 -10.04 -15.90
CA HIS A 77 -3.80 -9.05 -16.64
C HIS A 77 -2.95 -7.94 -17.28
N GLY A 78 -1.63 -8.06 -17.21
CA GLY A 78 -0.67 -7.11 -17.76
C GLY A 78 -0.13 -7.55 -19.11
N SER A 79 1.11 -7.14 -19.40
CA SER A 79 1.87 -7.56 -20.58
C SER A 79 3.08 -8.41 -20.19
N PRO A 80 3.80 -9.04 -21.14
CA PRO A 80 5.06 -9.71 -20.85
C PRO A 80 6.14 -8.80 -20.24
N GLN A 81 6.06 -7.49 -20.46
CA GLN A 81 7.00 -6.50 -19.92
C GLN A 81 6.52 -5.86 -18.62
N ASN A 82 5.22 -5.95 -18.32
CA ASN A 82 4.61 -5.38 -17.13
C ASN A 82 3.61 -6.38 -16.54
N LEU A 83 4.11 -7.26 -15.68
CA LEU A 83 3.34 -8.32 -15.06
C LEU A 83 2.32 -7.73 -14.07
N LYS A 84 1.03 -8.06 -14.24
CA LYS A 84 -0.04 -7.69 -13.31
C LYS A 84 -0.77 -8.95 -12.86
N CYS A 85 -0.22 -9.62 -11.86
CA CYS A 85 -0.82 -10.84 -11.31
C CYS A 85 -1.99 -10.49 -10.40
N GLN A 86 -3.15 -11.08 -10.67
CA GLN A 86 -4.33 -11.01 -9.79
C GLN A 86 -4.74 -12.42 -9.37
N PRO A 87 -5.16 -12.63 -8.11
CA PRO A 87 -5.58 -13.94 -7.65
C PRO A 87 -6.86 -14.38 -8.37
N ILE A 88 -6.94 -15.68 -8.65
CA ILE A 88 -8.12 -16.33 -9.20
C ILE A 88 -8.98 -16.81 -8.03
N CYS A 89 -10.19 -16.25 -7.91
CA CYS A 89 -11.19 -16.72 -6.97
C CYS A 89 -12.24 -17.56 -7.73
N THR A 90 -12.66 -18.68 -7.12
CA THR A 90 -13.61 -19.62 -7.75
C THR A 90 -15.03 -19.07 -7.83
N GLU A 91 -15.34 -18.08 -6.98
CA GLU A 91 -16.55 -17.26 -7.05
C GLU A 91 -16.18 -15.78 -6.92
N ASP A 92 -17.05 -14.87 -7.37
CA ASP A 92 -16.78 -13.42 -7.51
C ASP A 92 -16.52 -12.66 -6.19
N CYS A 93 -16.23 -13.34 -5.07
CA CYS A 93 -16.09 -12.73 -3.74
C CYS A 93 -17.17 -11.67 -3.47
N ALA A 94 -18.43 -11.96 -3.79
CA ALA A 94 -19.51 -10.99 -3.64
C ALA A 94 -19.52 -10.40 -2.22
N HIS A 95 -19.50 -9.07 -2.11
CA HIS A 95 -19.36 -8.33 -0.84
C HIS A 95 -18.02 -8.57 -0.11
N GLY A 96 -16.94 -8.79 -0.85
CA GLY A 96 -15.59 -8.96 -0.35
C GLY A 96 -14.52 -8.67 -1.42
N LEU A 97 -13.26 -8.91 -1.07
CA LEU A 97 -12.12 -8.79 -1.96
C LEU A 97 -11.37 -10.12 -2.09
N CYS A 98 -11.01 -10.48 -3.32
CA CYS A 98 -10.13 -11.61 -3.59
C CYS A 98 -8.68 -11.22 -3.24
N LEU A 99 -8.18 -11.68 -2.09
CA LEU A 99 -6.83 -11.36 -1.63
C LEU A 99 -5.80 -12.43 -2.02
N SER A 100 -6.21 -13.70 -2.06
CA SER A 100 -5.35 -14.80 -2.49
C SER A 100 -6.19 -15.90 -3.16
N PRO A 101 -5.57 -16.87 -3.85
CA PRO A 101 -6.32 -17.88 -4.61
C PRO A 101 -7.30 -18.63 -3.72
N GLY A 102 -8.58 -18.55 -4.06
CA GLY A 102 -9.66 -19.18 -3.28
C GLY A 102 -9.97 -18.54 -1.92
N TYR A 103 -9.39 -17.38 -1.58
CA TYR A 103 -9.65 -16.66 -0.34
C TYR A 103 -10.23 -15.27 -0.61
N CYS A 104 -11.43 -15.04 -0.05
CA CYS A 104 -12.10 -13.74 -0.04
C CYS A 104 -12.03 -13.14 1.37
N GLU A 105 -11.58 -11.90 1.47
CA GLU A 105 -11.74 -11.07 2.65
C GLU A 105 -13.08 -10.36 2.59
N CYS A 106 -13.94 -10.58 3.58
CA CYS A 106 -15.29 -10.03 3.57
C CYS A 106 -15.33 -8.57 3.99
N ALA A 107 -16.20 -7.78 3.36
CA ALA A 107 -16.41 -6.40 3.74
C ALA A 107 -16.96 -6.30 5.18
N PRO A 108 -16.77 -5.17 5.88
CA PRO A 108 -17.37 -4.95 7.19
C PRO A 108 -18.89 -5.20 7.19
N GLY A 109 -19.37 -5.97 8.17
CA GLY A 109 -20.78 -6.40 8.25
C GLY A 109 -21.10 -7.70 7.50
N TYR A 110 -20.10 -8.35 6.89
CA TYR A 110 -20.21 -9.66 6.26
C TYR A 110 -19.27 -10.67 6.94
N TYR A 111 -19.70 -11.93 6.97
CA TYR A 111 -18.90 -13.05 7.47
C TYR A 111 -18.69 -14.08 6.36
N ARG A 112 -17.57 -14.81 6.46
CA ARG A 112 -17.25 -15.87 5.50
C ARG A 112 -18.05 -17.13 5.84
N GLU A 113 -18.89 -17.57 4.91
CA GLU A 113 -19.52 -18.89 4.95
C GLU A 113 -19.08 -19.68 3.72
N GLU A 114 -18.34 -20.76 3.97
CA GLU A 114 -17.67 -21.55 2.93
C GLU A 114 -16.78 -20.69 2.03
N ARG A 115 -17.25 -20.36 0.82
CA ARG A 115 -16.54 -19.55 -0.19
C ARG A 115 -17.25 -18.23 -0.52
N ARG A 116 -18.24 -17.80 0.27
CA ARG A 116 -19.02 -16.57 0.06
C ARG A 116 -19.00 -15.67 1.28
N CYS A 117 -19.13 -14.37 1.05
CA CYS A 117 -19.38 -13.41 2.12
C CYS A 117 -20.89 -13.22 2.27
N LYS A 118 -21.43 -13.60 3.44
CA LYS A 118 -22.83 -13.43 3.80
C LYS A 118 -22.98 -12.30 4.79
N GLN A 119 -24.08 -11.57 4.67
CA GLN A 119 -24.39 -10.49 5.60
C GLN A 119 -24.73 -11.08 6.98
N MET A 120 -24.22 -10.45 8.03
CA MET A 120 -24.49 -10.80 9.43
C MET A 120 -25.96 -10.60 9.81
#